data_AF-A0A175WFQ7-F1
#
_entry.id   AF-A0A175WFQ7-F1
#
_cell.length_a   1.000
_cell.length_b   1.000
_cell.length_c   1.000
_cell.angle_alpha   90.00
_cell.angle_beta   90.00
_cell.angle_gamma   90.00
#
_symmetry.space_group_name_H-M   'P 1'
#
loop_
_entity.id
_entity.type
_entity.pdbx_description
1 polymer ?
#
loop_
_entity_poly.entity_id
_entity_poly.type
_entity_poly.pdbx_seq_one_letter_code
_entity_poly.pdbx_strand_id
1 'polypeptide(L)'
;MEQPNAEIPQKPCDRLAPIYDVFQDFKAIRAVYTGKGTNTSNRHFSFHLPSQPSDENAKSVFRSNLEVLAQKADFNSQTLLLPNGGWPHSGVSVRAEDYSWHRNETAGILAATTSDGIPLRYDAITTRKRGVVLAAQGADCPSVFLFDPIATVIGIAHSGWKPLVRGVLENLIKDMASLGAKESRIVAFVAPGAGDKYNCFGWDERMETEIRTVFETAGRRDLLSDQSIRHRMTEAEQEELSKTSSCSIGNETFMLSKFAVRQLLGAGILPENVSCSPNSTILDCYERPGTGQGGTVEYKYHSYRREKPNHGLGMSIIFIK
;
A
#
# COMPACT_ATOMS: atom_id res chain seq x y z
N MET A 1 2.66 9.60 24.96
CA MET A 1 1.28 9.12 24.81
C MET A 1 1.35 7.82 24.04
N GLU A 2 1.25 6.68 24.74
CA GLU A 2 0.97 5.40 24.09
C GLU A 2 -0.39 5.55 23.38
N GLN A 3 -0.40 5.41 22.05
CA GLN A 3 -1.66 5.35 21.31
C GLN A 3 -2.36 4.03 21.70
N PRO A 4 -3.68 4.03 21.95
CA PRO A 4 -4.40 2.79 22.08
C PRO A 4 -4.26 2.03 20.76
N ASN A 5 -3.63 0.85 20.80
CA ASN A 5 -3.67 -0.11 19.71
C ASN A 5 -5.15 -0.38 19.42
N ALA A 6 -5.65 0.14 18.30
CA ALA A 6 -6.87 -0.38 17.72
C ALA A 6 -6.55 -1.80 17.24
N GLU A 7 -6.85 -2.79 18.10
CA GLU A 7 -6.80 -4.21 17.77
C GLU A 7 -7.76 -4.49 16.61
N ILE A 8 -7.27 -4.42 15.38
CA ILE A 8 -7.87 -5.17 14.27
C ILE A 8 -6.75 -5.72 13.39
N PRO A 9 -6.45 -7.01 13.54
CA PRO A 9 -6.57 -7.86 12.37
C PRO A 9 -7.50 -9.03 12.68
N GLN A 10 -8.72 -8.95 12.17
CA GLN A 10 -9.55 -10.13 11.98
C GLN A 10 -8.77 -11.13 11.12
N LYS A 11 -8.62 -12.36 11.61
CA LYS A 11 -8.04 -13.47 10.83
C LYS A 11 -8.86 -13.62 9.55
N PRO A 12 -8.26 -13.65 8.35
CA PRO A 12 -9.04 -13.79 7.13
C PRO A 12 -9.74 -15.15 7.18
N CYS A 13 -11.03 -15.18 6.86
CA CYS A 13 -11.82 -16.41 6.87
C CYS A 13 -11.32 -17.41 5.80
N ASP A 14 -10.61 -16.92 4.78
CA ASP A 14 -10.10 -17.72 3.67
C ASP A 14 -8.59 -17.46 3.44
N ARG A 15 -7.76 -18.50 3.61
CA ARG A 15 -6.32 -18.44 3.37
C ARG A 15 -5.94 -18.56 1.88
N LEU A 16 -6.88 -18.94 1.00
CA LEU A 16 -6.63 -19.01 -0.44
C LEU A 16 -6.68 -17.61 -1.08
N ALA A 17 -7.61 -16.78 -0.62
CA ALA A 17 -7.80 -15.40 -1.05
C ALA A 17 -8.08 -14.50 0.18
N PRO A 18 -7.05 -14.21 0.98
CA PRO A 18 -7.17 -13.43 2.21
C PRO A 18 -7.47 -11.97 1.89
N ILE A 19 -8.56 -11.46 2.48
CA ILE A 19 -9.03 -10.08 2.35
C ILE A 19 -9.31 -9.56 3.75
N TYR A 20 -8.83 -8.35 4.03
CA TYR A 20 -8.96 -7.67 5.31
C TYR A 20 -9.72 -6.38 5.13
N ASP A 21 -10.74 -6.18 5.95
CA ASP A 21 -11.60 -5.02 5.88
C ASP A 21 -10.99 -3.79 6.56
N VAL A 22 -11.22 -2.63 5.94
CA VAL A 22 -10.86 -1.30 6.44
C VAL A 22 -12.14 -0.47 6.53
N PHE A 23 -12.25 0.40 7.54
CA PHE A 23 -13.40 1.31 7.69
C PHE A 23 -14.76 0.61 7.75
N GLN A 24 -14.85 -0.54 8.44
CA GLN A 24 -16.06 -1.37 8.53
C GLN A 24 -17.30 -0.60 9.02
N ASP A 25 -17.11 0.40 9.89
CA ASP A 25 -18.20 1.20 10.46
C ASP A 25 -18.84 2.17 9.45
N PHE A 26 -18.17 2.45 8.32
CA PHE A 26 -18.63 3.41 7.31
C PHE A 26 -19.42 2.74 6.20
N LYS A 27 -20.75 2.65 6.38
CA LYS A 27 -21.67 2.01 5.42
C LYS A 27 -21.62 2.59 4.00
N ALA A 28 -21.24 3.86 3.84
CA ALA A 28 -21.21 4.55 2.54
C ALA A 28 -20.07 4.10 1.61
N ILE A 29 -19.05 3.44 2.16
CA ILE A 29 -17.88 3.00 1.40
C ILE A 29 -17.60 1.51 1.62
N ARG A 30 -16.70 0.98 0.82
CA ARG A 30 -16.03 -0.30 1.06
C ARG A 30 -14.54 -0.07 0.87
N ALA A 31 -13.74 -0.52 1.82
CA ALA A 31 -12.29 -0.49 1.73
C ALA A 31 -11.72 -1.82 2.21
N VAL A 32 -10.79 -2.40 1.44
CA VAL A 32 -10.12 -3.66 1.81
C VAL A 32 -8.67 -3.66 1.35
N TYR A 33 -7.84 -4.50 1.98
CA TYR A 33 -6.54 -4.89 1.45
C TYR A 33 -6.39 -6.41 1.44
N THR A 34 -5.57 -6.95 0.54
CA THR A 34 -5.36 -8.39 0.39
C THR A 34 -4.10 -8.86 1.10
N GLY A 35 -4.13 -10.12 1.54
CA GLY A 35 -2.94 -10.85 1.97
C GLY A 35 -2.32 -11.69 0.85
N LYS A 36 -1.40 -12.56 1.24
CA LYS A 36 -0.81 -13.62 0.43
C LYS A 36 -1.58 -14.92 0.65
N GLY A 37 -2.13 -15.46 -0.44
CA GLY A 37 -2.82 -16.73 -0.46
C GLY A 37 -1.88 -17.94 -0.38
N THR A 38 -2.38 -19.09 0.04
CA THR A 38 -1.57 -20.33 0.11
C THR A 38 -1.50 -21.10 -1.20
N ASN A 39 -2.37 -20.79 -2.17
CA ASN A 39 -2.42 -21.48 -3.45
C ASN A 39 -1.32 -20.98 -4.42
N THR A 40 -0.49 -21.87 -4.95
CA THR A 40 0.55 -21.53 -5.92
C THR A 40 -0.01 -21.26 -7.32
N SER A 41 -1.14 -21.88 -7.71
CA SER A 41 -1.67 -21.80 -9.08
C SER A 41 -2.16 -20.40 -9.44
N ASN A 42 -2.62 -19.63 -8.45
CA ASN A 42 -3.01 -18.23 -8.60
C ASN A 42 -1.90 -17.25 -8.20
N ARG A 43 -0.65 -17.73 -8.15
CA ARG A 43 0.53 -17.01 -7.67
C ARG A 43 0.31 -16.42 -6.27
N HIS A 44 -0.28 -17.20 -5.37
CA HIS A 44 -0.52 -16.82 -3.98
C HIS A 44 -1.42 -15.58 -3.83
N PHE A 45 -2.49 -15.51 -4.63
CA PHE A 45 -3.41 -14.38 -4.68
C PHE A 45 -2.66 -13.04 -4.89
N SER A 46 -1.92 -12.99 -6.00
CA SER A 46 -1.06 -11.86 -6.38
C SER A 46 -1.65 -11.09 -7.55
N PHE A 47 -1.39 -9.78 -7.59
CA PHE A 47 -1.95 -8.87 -8.57
C PHE A 47 -0.91 -8.22 -9.49
N HIS A 48 0.17 -8.93 -9.84
CA HIS A 48 1.09 -8.42 -10.86
C HIS A 48 0.37 -8.10 -12.16
N LEU A 49 0.48 -6.85 -12.61
CA LEU A 49 0.13 -6.52 -13.98
C LEU A 49 1.12 -7.24 -14.92
N PRO A 50 0.67 -7.76 -16.07
CA PRO A 50 1.56 -8.37 -17.03
C PRO A 50 2.59 -7.35 -17.52
N SER A 51 3.86 -7.76 -17.59
CA SER A 51 4.96 -6.89 -18.04
C SER A 51 4.88 -6.55 -19.52
N GLN A 52 4.27 -7.44 -20.31
CA GLN A 52 4.07 -7.27 -21.74
C GLN A 52 2.61 -7.57 -22.10
N PRO A 53 2.03 -6.83 -23.07
CA PRO A 53 0.70 -7.13 -23.59
C PRO A 53 0.56 -8.52 -24.23
N SER A 54 1.63 -9.27 -24.47
CA SER A 54 1.58 -10.62 -25.02
C SER A 54 1.52 -11.74 -23.96
N ASP A 55 1.74 -11.43 -22.67
CA ASP A 55 1.76 -12.43 -21.59
C ASP A 55 0.35 -12.85 -21.15
N GLU A 56 -0.27 -13.74 -21.92
CA GLU A 56 -1.64 -14.23 -21.65
C GLU A 56 -1.75 -14.97 -20.31
N ASN A 57 -0.69 -15.63 -19.85
CA ASN A 57 -0.70 -16.31 -18.55
C ASN A 57 -0.78 -15.31 -17.40
N ALA A 58 0.07 -14.27 -17.40
CA ALA A 58 0.02 -13.23 -16.38
C ALA A 58 -1.31 -12.46 -16.41
N LYS A 59 -1.85 -12.16 -17.61
CA LYS A 59 -3.19 -11.58 -17.76
C LYS A 59 -4.28 -12.45 -17.14
N SER A 60 -4.26 -13.76 -17.42
CA SER A 60 -5.24 -14.71 -16.92
C SER A 60 -5.22 -14.79 -15.39
N VAL A 61 -4.02 -14.89 -14.80
CA VAL A 61 -3.86 -14.91 -13.34
C VAL A 61 -4.33 -13.60 -12.71
N PHE A 62 -3.93 -12.44 -13.27
CA PHE A 62 -4.36 -11.13 -12.77
C PHE A 62 -5.88 -10.99 -12.79
N ARG A 63 -6.52 -11.29 -13.93
CA ARG A 63 -7.97 -11.18 -14.09
C ARG A 63 -8.71 -12.13 -13.16
N SER A 64 -8.26 -13.38 -13.05
CA SER A 64 -8.89 -14.37 -12.17
C SER A 64 -8.82 -13.96 -10.70
N ASN A 65 -7.68 -13.45 -10.24
CA ASN A 65 -7.54 -12.94 -8.87
C ASN A 65 -8.38 -11.67 -8.64
N LEU A 66 -8.44 -10.77 -9.65
CA LEU A 66 -9.27 -9.57 -9.59
C LEU A 66 -10.75 -9.90 -9.52
N GLU A 67 -11.24 -10.88 -10.27
CA GLU A 67 -12.64 -11.34 -10.18
C GLU A 67 -12.97 -11.92 -8.81
N VAL A 68 -12.07 -12.72 -8.21
CA VAL A 68 -12.25 -13.22 -6.84
C VAL A 68 -12.31 -12.07 -5.83
N LEU A 69 -11.43 -11.07 -5.97
CA LEU A 69 -11.47 -9.87 -5.13
C LEU A 69 -12.77 -9.07 -5.33
N ALA A 70 -13.19 -8.88 -6.59
CA ALA A 70 -14.41 -8.19 -6.99
C ALA A 70 -15.66 -8.83 -6.41
N GLN A 71 -15.79 -10.15 -6.53
CA GLN A 71 -16.90 -10.91 -5.96
C GLN A 71 -16.95 -10.80 -4.44
N LYS A 72 -15.81 -10.92 -3.75
CA LYS A 72 -15.76 -10.91 -2.28
C LYS A 72 -15.90 -9.51 -1.68
N ALA A 73 -15.44 -8.47 -2.39
CA ALA A 73 -15.54 -7.09 -1.94
C ALA A 73 -16.74 -6.34 -2.52
N ASP A 74 -17.54 -6.99 -3.37
CA ASP A 74 -18.78 -6.48 -3.97
C ASP A 74 -18.56 -5.23 -4.85
N PHE A 75 -17.70 -5.35 -5.86
CA PHE A 75 -17.52 -4.32 -6.89
C PHE A 75 -17.40 -4.91 -8.29
N ASN A 76 -17.53 -4.07 -9.32
CA ASN A 76 -17.28 -4.45 -10.70
C ASN A 76 -15.79 -4.34 -11.03
N SER A 77 -15.13 -5.46 -11.34
CA SER A 77 -13.70 -5.53 -11.68
C SER A 77 -13.27 -4.54 -12.78
N GLN A 78 -14.19 -4.18 -13.69
CA GLN A 78 -13.93 -3.31 -14.83
C GLN A 78 -13.87 -1.81 -14.47
N THR A 79 -14.18 -1.44 -13.23
CA THR A 79 -14.17 -0.03 -12.78
C THR A 79 -12.95 0.31 -11.92
N LEU A 80 -11.98 -0.60 -11.84
CA LEU A 80 -10.73 -0.43 -11.09
C LEU A 80 -9.81 0.60 -11.78
N LEU A 81 -9.44 1.66 -11.06
CA LEU A 81 -8.48 2.67 -11.48
C LEU A 81 -7.08 2.31 -10.97
N LEU A 82 -6.12 2.20 -11.88
CA LEU A 82 -4.70 1.96 -11.56
C LEU A 82 -3.80 2.84 -12.45
N PRO A 83 -2.58 3.17 -12.02
CA PRO A 83 -1.61 3.89 -12.85
C PRO A 83 -1.14 3.04 -14.04
N ASN A 84 -0.78 3.68 -15.15
CA ASN A 84 -0.32 2.97 -16.35
C ASN A 84 1.02 2.28 -16.10
N GLY A 85 1.03 0.95 -16.09
CA GLY A 85 2.27 0.16 -16.01
C GLY A 85 2.90 0.07 -14.62
N GLY A 86 2.11 0.32 -13.57
CA GLY A 86 2.51 0.15 -12.17
C GLY A 86 2.87 1.45 -11.45
N TRP A 87 3.44 1.31 -10.25
CA TRP A 87 3.68 2.42 -9.31
C TRP A 87 4.98 3.15 -9.63
N PRO A 88 4.91 4.40 -10.10
CA PRO A 88 6.08 5.15 -10.57
C PRO A 88 6.98 5.62 -9.42
N HIS A 89 6.49 5.58 -8.17
CA HIS A 89 7.18 6.13 -7.01
C HIS A 89 7.49 7.63 -7.17
N SER A 90 6.68 8.36 -7.93
CA SER A 90 6.76 9.79 -8.26
C SER A 90 6.35 10.74 -7.13
N GLY A 91 5.51 10.30 -6.20
CA GLY A 91 4.90 11.16 -5.16
C GLY A 91 3.75 12.03 -5.66
N VAL A 92 3.29 11.81 -6.90
CA VAL A 92 2.19 12.55 -7.53
C VAL A 92 0.85 12.02 -7.04
N SER A 93 -0.05 12.94 -6.69
CA SER A 93 -1.48 12.69 -6.47
C SER A 93 -2.29 13.23 -7.65
N VAL A 94 -3.40 12.55 -7.97
CA VAL A 94 -4.33 12.97 -9.03
C VAL A 94 -5.78 12.89 -8.54
N ARG A 95 -6.66 13.71 -9.12
CA ARG A 95 -8.11 13.57 -8.92
C ARG A 95 -8.74 12.81 -10.07
N ALA A 96 -9.50 11.75 -9.78
CA ALA A 96 -10.17 10.98 -10.82
C ALA A 96 -11.19 11.80 -11.63
N GLU A 97 -11.66 12.94 -11.09
CA GLU A 97 -12.52 13.88 -11.81
C GLU A 97 -11.85 14.56 -13.00
N ASP A 98 -10.53 14.74 -12.96
CA ASP A 98 -9.79 15.57 -13.92
C ASP A 98 -9.37 14.83 -15.20
N TYR A 99 -9.65 13.53 -15.27
CA TYR A 99 -9.18 12.67 -16.35
C TYR A 99 -10.32 11.86 -16.99
N SER A 100 -10.14 11.59 -18.28
CA SER A 100 -10.93 10.63 -19.04
C SER A 100 -10.30 9.25 -18.93
N TRP A 101 -11.04 8.32 -18.33
CA TRP A 101 -10.60 6.95 -18.11
C TRP A 101 -11.06 6.05 -19.25
N HIS A 102 -10.14 5.26 -19.79
CA HIS A 102 -10.39 4.31 -20.86
C HIS A 102 -9.95 2.91 -20.44
N ARG A 103 -10.52 1.90 -21.09
CA ARG A 103 -10.22 0.50 -20.80
C ARG A 103 -8.81 0.16 -21.30
N ASN A 104 -7.98 -0.34 -20.41
CA ASN A 104 -6.70 -0.92 -20.74
C ASN A 104 -6.90 -2.39 -21.11
N GLU A 105 -6.67 -2.75 -22.37
CA GLU A 105 -6.92 -4.12 -22.87
C GLU A 105 -6.01 -5.18 -22.23
N THR A 106 -4.85 -4.76 -21.72
CA THR A 106 -3.88 -5.68 -21.14
C THR A 106 -4.44 -6.28 -19.85
N ALA A 107 -4.98 -5.47 -18.93
CA ALA A 107 -5.48 -5.95 -17.64
C ALA A 107 -7.01 -5.89 -17.46
N GLY A 108 -7.74 -5.23 -18.36
CA GLY A 108 -9.20 -5.06 -18.25
C GLY A 108 -9.64 -3.96 -17.25
N ILE A 109 -8.67 -3.22 -16.73
CA ILE A 109 -8.81 -2.11 -15.77
C ILE A 109 -8.99 -0.78 -16.51
N LEU A 110 -9.31 0.29 -15.76
CA LEU A 110 -9.32 1.64 -16.27
C LEU A 110 -7.96 2.32 -16.05
N ALA A 111 -7.49 2.97 -17.11
CA ALA A 111 -6.31 3.82 -17.09
C ALA A 111 -6.61 5.15 -17.78
N ALA A 112 -5.77 6.16 -17.57
CA ALA A 112 -5.94 7.49 -18.16
C ALA A 112 -4.67 7.95 -18.85
N THR A 113 -4.79 8.91 -19.75
CA THR A 113 -3.65 9.62 -20.34
C THR A 113 -3.75 11.10 -19.98
N THR A 114 -2.62 11.80 -20.00
CA THR A 114 -2.61 13.26 -19.99
C THR A 114 -3.23 13.79 -21.28
N SER A 115 -3.47 15.11 -21.35
CA SER A 115 -3.96 15.79 -22.56
C SER A 115 -3.09 15.51 -23.79
N ASP A 116 -1.79 15.29 -23.58
CA ASP A 116 -0.81 15.08 -24.65
C ASP A 116 -0.64 13.59 -25.02
N GLY A 117 -1.57 12.74 -24.55
CA GLY A 117 -1.57 11.31 -24.85
C GLY A 117 -0.55 10.49 -24.05
N ILE A 118 0.11 11.08 -23.05
CA ILE A 118 1.10 10.38 -22.23
C ILE A 118 0.37 9.53 -21.19
N PRO A 119 0.74 8.25 -21.00
CA PRO A 119 0.15 7.42 -19.94
C PRO A 119 0.26 8.09 -18.57
N LEU A 120 -0.87 8.31 -17.90
CA LEU A 120 -0.92 8.93 -16.58
C LEU A 120 -0.21 8.05 -15.55
N ARG A 121 0.68 8.67 -14.77
CA ARG A 121 1.47 8.04 -13.71
C ARG A 121 1.26 8.80 -12.40
N TYR A 122 0.93 8.08 -11.34
CA TYR A 122 0.65 8.65 -10.02
C TYR A 122 0.91 7.60 -8.94
N ASP A 123 1.07 8.04 -7.70
CA ASP A 123 1.11 7.18 -6.52
C ASP A 123 -0.11 7.36 -5.61
N ALA A 124 -0.89 8.41 -5.83
CA ALA A 124 -2.09 8.70 -5.07
C ALA A 124 -3.25 9.15 -5.96
N ILE A 125 -4.46 8.81 -5.56
CA ILE A 125 -5.68 9.18 -6.30
C ILE A 125 -6.83 9.48 -5.33
N THR A 126 -7.61 10.52 -5.63
CA THR A 126 -8.86 10.86 -4.93
C THR A 126 -10.07 10.82 -5.85
N THR A 127 -11.26 10.68 -5.29
CA THR A 127 -12.52 10.91 -6.02
C THR A 127 -13.71 11.13 -5.09
N ARG A 128 -14.77 11.75 -5.64
CA ARG A 128 -16.16 11.68 -5.14
C ARG A 128 -17.08 10.87 -6.06
N LYS A 129 -16.60 10.46 -7.23
CA LYS A 129 -17.40 9.72 -8.21
C LYS A 129 -17.75 8.34 -7.64
N ARG A 130 -19.04 7.99 -7.69
CA ARG A 130 -19.50 6.61 -7.51
C ARG A 130 -19.23 5.81 -8.78
N GLY A 131 -19.21 4.49 -8.66
CA GLY A 131 -19.01 3.57 -9.78
C GLY A 131 -17.57 3.44 -10.28
N VAL A 132 -16.59 4.00 -9.54
CA VAL A 132 -15.16 3.75 -9.76
C VAL A 132 -14.52 3.20 -8.49
N VAL A 133 -13.50 2.35 -8.66
CA VAL A 133 -12.77 1.74 -7.54
C VAL A 133 -11.33 2.21 -7.58
N LEU A 134 -10.91 2.92 -6.54
CA LEU A 134 -9.52 3.35 -6.41
C LEU A 134 -8.67 2.18 -5.90
N ALA A 135 -7.47 2.00 -6.44
CA ALA A 135 -6.62 0.89 -6.06
C ALA A 135 -5.16 1.28 -5.85
N ALA A 136 -4.51 0.60 -4.92
CA ALA A 136 -3.07 0.65 -4.66
C ALA A 136 -2.49 -0.76 -4.59
N GLN A 137 -1.32 -1.02 -5.17
CA GLN A 137 -0.64 -2.32 -5.05
C GLN A 137 0.65 -2.16 -4.25
N GLY A 138 1.04 -3.21 -3.54
CA GLY A 138 2.25 -3.16 -2.74
C GLY A 138 2.75 -4.53 -2.29
N ALA A 139 4.04 -4.57 -2.01
CA ALA A 139 4.72 -5.66 -1.30
C ALA A 139 5.88 -5.05 -0.52
N ASP A 140 5.59 -4.54 0.69
CA ASP A 140 6.44 -3.78 1.64
C ASP A 140 6.13 -2.28 1.73
N CYS A 141 5.66 -1.65 0.65
CA CYS A 141 5.18 -0.27 0.72
C CYS A 141 3.75 -0.27 1.27
N PRO A 142 3.46 0.45 2.36
CA PRO A 142 2.09 0.51 2.87
C PRO A 142 1.18 1.28 1.91
N SER A 143 -0.05 0.81 1.76
CA SER A 143 -1.13 1.62 1.20
C SER A 143 -1.73 2.49 2.32
N VAL A 144 -2.10 3.72 2.00
CA VAL A 144 -2.80 4.61 2.94
C VAL A 144 -4.19 4.91 2.38
N PHE A 145 -5.21 4.62 3.18
CA PHE A 145 -6.62 4.84 2.87
C PHE A 145 -7.08 6.11 3.57
N LEU A 146 -7.85 6.95 2.88
CA LEU A 146 -8.43 8.18 3.42
C LEU A 146 -9.91 8.28 3.04
N PHE A 147 -10.73 8.79 3.96
CA PHE A 147 -12.15 9.02 3.73
C PHE A 147 -12.67 10.21 4.53
N ASP A 148 -13.35 11.16 3.89
CA ASP A 148 -14.22 12.14 4.59
C ASP A 148 -15.68 11.66 4.52
N PRO A 149 -16.30 11.26 5.65
CA PRO A 149 -17.65 10.71 5.68
C PRO A 149 -18.75 11.74 5.41
N ILE A 150 -18.47 13.04 5.56
CA ILE A 150 -19.46 14.11 5.33
C ILE A 150 -19.38 14.58 3.87
N ALA A 151 -18.18 14.84 3.36
CA ALA A 151 -17.99 15.24 1.97
C ALA A 151 -18.11 14.06 0.98
N THR A 152 -18.08 12.82 1.50
CA THR A 152 -18.05 11.58 0.70
C THR A 152 -16.90 11.60 -0.32
N VAL A 153 -15.71 11.96 0.15
CA VAL A 153 -14.47 11.99 -0.64
C VAL A 153 -13.60 10.84 -0.17
N ILE A 154 -13.13 10.00 -1.08
CA ILE A 154 -12.19 8.91 -0.80
C ILE A 154 -10.84 9.20 -1.43
N GLY A 155 -9.79 8.64 -0.83
CA GLY A 155 -8.42 8.68 -1.36
C GLY A 155 -7.66 7.41 -1.03
N ILE A 156 -6.70 7.05 -1.89
CA ILE A 156 -5.74 5.98 -1.63
C ILE A 156 -4.35 6.37 -2.14
N ALA A 157 -3.31 6.01 -1.40
CA ALA A 157 -1.91 6.23 -1.79
C ALA A 157 -1.05 4.98 -1.64
N HIS A 158 -0.24 4.68 -2.65
CA HIS A 158 0.96 3.86 -2.55
C HIS A 158 2.08 4.65 -1.86
N SER A 159 2.37 4.30 -0.61
CA SER A 159 3.19 5.13 0.28
C SER A 159 4.56 4.50 0.56
N GLY A 160 5.29 4.20 -0.52
CA GLY A 160 6.69 3.81 -0.42
C GLY A 160 7.59 4.94 0.08
N TRP A 161 8.86 4.63 0.36
CA TRP A 161 9.81 5.61 0.87
C TRP A 161 9.97 6.84 -0.04
N LYS A 162 10.01 6.64 -1.38
CA LYS A 162 10.12 7.75 -2.34
C LYS A 162 8.83 8.60 -2.36
N PRO A 163 7.62 8.05 -2.54
CA PRO A 163 6.38 8.83 -2.44
C PRO A 163 6.25 9.62 -1.13
N LEU A 164 6.54 9.01 0.02
CA LEU A 164 6.45 9.69 1.31
C LEU A 164 7.43 10.87 1.40
N VAL A 165 8.70 10.67 1.02
CA VAL A 165 9.70 11.75 0.98
C VAL A 165 9.28 12.87 0.03
N ARG A 166 8.57 12.55 -1.07
CA ARG A 166 8.05 13.51 -2.05
C ARG A 166 6.71 14.15 -1.66
N GLY A 167 6.18 13.85 -0.48
CA GLY A 167 4.98 14.49 0.06
C GLY A 167 3.66 13.97 -0.53
N VAL A 168 3.60 12.69 -0.90
CA VAL A 168 2.42 12.10 -1.55
C VAL A 168 1.14 12.25 -0.71
N LEU A 169 1.23 12.14 0.62
CA LEU A 169 0.07 12.22 1.50
C LEU A 169 -0.44 13.65 1.66
N GLU A 170 0.47 14.62 1.75
CA GLU A 170 0.12 16.04 1.76
C GLU A 170 -0.55 16.45 0.44
N ASN A 171 -0.08 15.92 -0.70
CA ASN A 171 -0.70 16.15 -2.00
C ASN A 171 -2.09 15.49 -2.08
N LEU A 172 -2.23 14.25 -1.60
CA LEU A 172 -3.50 13.53 -1.57
C LEU A 172 -4.55 14.27 -0.72
N ILE A 173 -4.18 14.77 0.46
CA ILE A 173 -5.08 15.51 1.34
C ILE A 173 -5.51 16.85 0.70
N LYS A 174 -4.59 17.56 0.03
CA LYS A 174 -4.93 18.78 -0.72
C LYS A 174 -5.94 18.50 -1.85
N ASP A 175 -5.75 17.41 -2.57
CA ASP A 175 -6.71 16.98 -3.60
C ASP A 175 -8.07 16.67 -2.99
N MET A 176 -8.12 15.97 -1.85
CA MET A 176 -9.38 15.72 -1.14
C MET A 176 -10.04 17.03 -0.69
N ALA A 177 -9.28 17.98 -0.15
CA ALA A 177 -9.78 19.28 0.30
C ALA A 177 -10.37 20.09 -0.88
N SER A 178 -9.75 20.03 -2.06
CA SER A 178 -10.28 20.66 -3.28
C SER A 178 -11.63 20.08 -3.73
N LEU A 179 -11.92 18.84 -3.34
CA LEU A 179 -13.21 18.16 -3.54
C LEU A 179 -14.20 18.43 -2.39
N GLY A 180 -13.82 19.22 -1.39
CA GLY A 180 -14.68 19.63 -0.27
C GLY A 180 -14.50 18.81 1.01
N ALA A 181 -13.49 17.92 1.07
CA ALA A 181 -13.11 17.29 2.32
C ALA A 181 -12.57 18.31 3.33
N LYS A 182 -12.62 17.98 4.61
CA LYS A 182 -11.95 18.74 5.68
C LYS A 182 -11.05 17.80 6.46
N GLU A 183 -9.82 18.23 6.72
CA GLU A 183 -8.77 17.47 7.40
C GLU A 183 -9.25 16.94 8.77
N SER A 184 -10.01 17.77 9.50
CA SER A 184 -10.57 17.40 10.80
C SER A 184 -11.65 16.30 10.75
N ARG A 185 -12.16 15.96 9.56
CA ARG A 185 -13.19 14.92 9.35
C ARG A 185 -12.64 13.68 8.65
N ILE A 186 -11.46 13.79 8.05
CA ILE A 186 -10.86 12.69 7.32
C ILE A 186 -10.44 11.61 8.32
N VAL A 187 -10.87 10.38 8.08
CA VAL A 187 -10.32 9.17 8.72
C VAL A 187 -9.26 8.55 7.84
N ALA A 188 -8.21 8.04 8.45
CA ALA A 188 -7.06 7.46 7.76
C ALA A 188 -6.69 6.08 8.33
N PHE A 189 -6.30 5.17 7.44
CA PHE A 189 -5.76 3.86 7.80
C PHE A 189 -4.49 3.58 7.01
N VAL A 190 -3.41 3.23 7.72
CA VAL A 190 -2.14 2.77 7.13
C VAL A 190 -2.13 1.24 7.14
N ALA A 191 -2.18 0.62 5.96
CA ALA A 191 -2.14 -0.83 5.79
C ALA A 191 -0.74 -1.41 6.08
N PRO A 192 -0.61 -2.74 6.27
CA PRO A 192 0.68 -3.38 6.52
C PRO A 192 1.73 -3.00 5.47
N GLY A 193 2.87 -2.49 5.93
CA GLY A 193 4.09 -2.33 5.16
C GLY A 193 5.17 -3.30 5.65
N ALA A 194 6.43 -3.10 5.25
CA ALA A 194 7.58 -3.88 5.76
C ALA A 194 7.67 -3.91 7.29
N GLY A 195 7.03 -2.96 7.97
CA GLY A 195 7.18 -2.72 9.40
C GLY A 195 8.30 -1.74 9.65
N ASP A 196 8.12 -0.91 10.67
CA ASP A 196 9.05 0.18 10.98
C ASP A 196 10.41 -0.32 11.47
N LYS A 197 10.44 -1.57 11.94
CA LYS A 197 11.62 -2.23 12.48
C LYS A 197 12.51 -2.91 11.44
N TYR A 198 11.98 -3.32 10.28
CA TYR A 198 12.66 -4.25 9.36
C TYR A 198 12.86 -3.69 7.94
N ASN A 199 12.39 -2.47 7.70
CA ASN A 199 12.56 -1.80 6.42
C ASN A 199 14.00 -1.28 6.25
N CYS A 200 14.88 -2.15 5.76
CA CYS A 200 16.27 -1.81 5.45
C CYS A 200 16.33 -0.56 4.57
N PHE A 201 17.02 0.45 5.08
CA PHE A 201 17.31 1.66 4.33
C PHE A 201 18.73 2.07 4.72
N GLY A 202 19.70 1.77 3.86
CA GLY A 202 21.10 2.11 4.12
C GLY A 202 21.28 3.62 4.20
N TRP A 203 21.35 4.15 5.42
CA TRP A 203 21.40 5.59 5.70
C TRP A 203 22.66 5.98 6.47
N ASP A 204 23.82 5.58 5.95
CA ASP A 204 25.11 6.01 6.49
C ASP A 204 25.78 7.07 5.58
N GLU A 205 27.01 7.45 5.91
CA GLU A 205 27.85 8.33 5.10
C GLU A 205 28.06 7.83 3.66
N ARG A 206 27.81 6.53 3.43
CA ARG A 206 27.90 5.85 2.14
C ARG A 206 26.55 5.72 1.44
N MET A 207 25.51 6.42 1.93
CA MET A 207 24.21 6.50 1.27
C MET A 207 24.41 6.71 -0.23
N GLU A 208 23.89 5.77 -1.02
CA GLU A 208 23.96 5.82 -2.47
C GLU A 208 23.47 7.19 -2.95
N THR A 209 24.22 7.81 -3.86
CA THR A 209 23.91 9.15 -4.39
C THR A 209 22.47 9.23 -4.91
N GLU A 210 21.96 8.15 -5.49
CA GLU A 210 20.57 8.05 -5.96
C GLU A 210 19.53 8.19 -4.85
N ILE A 211 19.79 7.62 -3.67
CA ILE A 211 18.91 7.74 -2.52
C ILE A 211 18.91 9.19 -2.04
N ARG A 212 20.10 9.76 -1.81
CA ARG A 212 20.26 11.15 -1.37
C ARG A 212 19.56 12.11 -2.32
N THR A 213 19.72 11.91 -3.62
CA THR A 213 19.11 12.73 -4.67
C THR A 213 17.59 12.81 -4.53
N VAL A 214 16.90 11.74 -4.14
CA VAL A 214 15.44 11.78 -3.92
C VAL A 214 15.06 12.78 -2.82
N PHE A 215 15.78 12.79 -1.69
CA PHE A 215 15.54 13.74 -0.60
C PHE A 215 15.85 15.17 -1.03
N GLU A 216 16.95 15.36 -1.76
CA GLU A 216 17.35 16.69 -2.22
C GLU A 216 16.39 17.28 -3.25
N THR A 217 16.00 16.50 -4.26
CA THR A 217 15.03 16.92 -5.28
C THR A 217 13.64 17.16 -4.69
N ALA A 218 13.26 16.42 -3.64
CA ALA A 218 12.02 16.67 -2.91
C ALA A 218 12.09 17.93 -2.01
N GLY A 219 13.26 18.58 -1.89
CA GLY A 219 13.47 19.67 -0.93
C GLY A 219 13.45 19.22 0.53
N ARG A 220 13.62 17.92 0.78
CA ARG A 220 13.50 17.26 2.10
C ARG A 220 14.83 16.82 2.70
N ARG A 221 15.86 17.67 2.55
CA ARG A 221 17.18 17.44 3.18
C ARG A 221 17.08 17.37 4.71
N ASP A 222 16.06 17.98 5.31
CA ASP A 222 15.75 17.86 6.74
C ASP A 222 15.60 16.41 7.18
N LEU A 223 15.00 15.56 6.34
CA LEU A 223 14.80 14.15 6.67
C LEU A 223 16.12 13.36 6.68
N LEU A 224 17.18 13.83 6.00
CA LEU A 224 18.51 13.19 5.96
C LEU A 224 19.21 13.06 7.30
N SER A 225 18.80 13.82 8.31
CA SER A 225 19.31 13.73 9.67
C SER A 225 18.23 13.42 10.71
N ASP A 226 16.98 13.22 10.28
CA ASP A 226 15.84 13.05 11.16
C ASP A 226 15.81 11.64 11.76
N GLN A 227 16.13 11.54 13.05
CA GLN A 227 16.15 10.29 13.79
C GLN A 227 14.74 9.79 14.15
N SER A 228 13.72 10.65 14.14
CA SER A 228 12.36 10.28 14.56
C SER A 228 11.64 9.33 13.60
N ILE A 229 12.20 9.17 12.39
CA ILE A 229 11.76 8.27 11.33
C ILE A 229 12.74 7.10 11.13
N ARG A 230 13.74 6.95 12.00
CA ARG A 230 14.69 5.84 12.00
C ARG A 230 14.52 4.92 13.20
N HIS A 231 14.71 3.64 12.95
CA HIS A 231 14.84 2.66 14.03
C HIS A 231 16.18 1.96 13.90
N ARG A 232 16.92 1.86 15.00
CA ARG A 232 18.12 1.02 15.07
C ARG A 232 17.70 -0.33 15.60
N MET A 233 17.80 -1.37 14.78
CA MET A 233 17.42 -2.72 15.19
C MET A 233 18.25 -3.18 16.39
N THR A 234 17.57 -3.77 17.35
CA THR A 234 18.19 -4.51 18.45
C THR A 234 18.74 -5.86 17.96
N GLU A 235 19.64 -6.46 18.72
CA GLU A 235 20.18 -7.80 18.41
C GLU A 235 19.06 -8.85 18.27
N ALA A 236 18.04 -8.78 19.14
CA ALA A 236 16.87 -9.66 19.08
C ALA A 236 16.06 -9.49 17.79
N GLU A 237 15.86 -8.24 17.33
CA GLU A 237 15.16 -7.95 16.06
C GLU A 237 15.96 -8.42 14.85
N GLN A 238 17.29 -8.31 14.90
CA GLN A 238 18.17 -8.86 13.86
C GLN A 238 18.11 -10.39 13.81
N GLU A 239 18.12 -11.04 14.98
CA GLU A 239 17.96 -12.50 15.07
C GLU A 239 16.61 -12.95 14.53
N GLU A 240 15.52 -12.26 14.88
CA GLU A 240 14.18 -12.53 14.36
C GLU A 240 14.12 -12.39 12.83
N LEU A 241 14.67 -11.29 12.31
CA LEU A 241 14.71 -11.01 10.88
C LEU A 241 15.51 -12.07 10.10
N SER A 242 16.62 -12.54 10.67
CA SER A 242 17.47 -13.58 10.08
C SER A 242 16.74 -14.92 9.89
N LYS A 243 15.64 -15.16 10.64
CA LYS A 243 14.79 -16.35 10.50
C LYS A 243 13.86 -16.27 9.29
N THR A 244 13.58 -15.07 8.77
CA THR A 244 12.56 -14.86 7.73
C THR A 244 13.14 -14.72 6.33
N SER A 245 14.32 -14.13 6.20
CA SER A 245 14.97 -13.92 4.92
C SER A 245 16.47 -14.01 5.04
N SER A 246 17.13 -14.42 3.95
CA SER A 246 18.58 -14.35 3.81
C SER A 246 19.09 -12.93 3.51
N CYS A 247 18.24 -11.90 3.62
CA CYS A 247 18.68 -10.54 3.37
C CYS A 247 19.67 -10.11 4.45
N SER A 248 20.88 -9.74 4.03
CA SER A 248 21.80 -8.91 4.81
C SER A 248 21.19 -7.53 4.96
N ILE A 249 20.94 -7.11 6.20
CA ILE A 249 20.23 -5.86 6.49
C ILE A 249 21.14 -5.00 7.37
N GLY A 250 21.31 -3.72 6.98
CA GLY A 250 22.04 -2.75 7.81
C GLY A 250 21.31 -2.49 9.14
N ASN A 251 22.02 -1.95 10.13
CA ASN A 251 21.49 -1.83 11.48
C ASN A 251 20.38 -0.76 11.65
N GLU A 252 20.18 0.09 10.66
CA GLU A 252 19.16 1.15 10.67
C GLU A 252 18.07 0.90 9.63
N THR A 253 16.82 1.19 10.02
CA THR A 253 15.64 1.05 9.18
C THR A 253 14.87 2.35 9.06
N PHE A 254 14.13 2.50 7.97
CA PHE A 254 13.25 3.65 7.74
C PHE A 254 11.82 3.30 8.17
N MET A 255 11.32 3.97 9.20
CA MET A 255 10.00 3.74 9.79
C MET A 255 8.87 4.29 8.91
N LEU A 256 8.56 3.60 7.81
CA LEU A 256 7.60 4.06 6.79
C LEU A 256 6.20 4.32 7.35
N SER A 257 5.71 3.44 8.21
CA SER A 257 4.34 3.52 8.73
C SER A 257 4.24 4.68 9.71
N LYS A 258 5.20 4.81 10.62
CA LYS A 258 5.32 5.99 11.49
C LYS A 258 5.52 7.29 10.71
N PHE A 259 6.29 7.28 9.62
CA PHE A 259 6.47 8.46 8.79
C PHE A 259 5.18 8.86 8.07
N ALA A 260 4.43 7.89 7.54
CA ALA A 260 3.10 8.12 6.98
C ALA A 260 2.15 8.71 8.03
N VAL A 261 2.07 8.13 9.24
CA VAL A 261 1.28 8.68 10.35
C VAL A 261 1.70 10.12 10.66
N ARG A 262 3.00 10.41 10.74
CA ARG A 262 3.48 11.78 10.98
C ARG A 262 3.02 12.76 9.90
N GLN A 263 3.03 12.38 8.63
CA GLN A 263 2.55 13.23 7.54
C GLN A 263 1.05 13.47 7.62
N LEU A 264 0.25 12.44 7.95
CA LEU A 264 -1.20 12.57 8.15
C LEU A 264 -1.52 13.57 9.27
N LEU A 265 -0.86 13.45 10.42
CA LEU A 265 -1.03 14.36 11.55
C LEU A 265 -0.54 15.77 11.22
N GLY A 266 0.62 15.89 10.56
CA GLY A 266 1.18 17.17 10.12
C GLY A 266 0.32 17.89 9.08
N ALA A 267 -0.47 17.15 8.30
CA ALA A 267 -1.45 17.69 7.38
C ALA A 267 -2.78 18.07 8.04
N GLY A 268 -2.93 17.90 9.35
CA GLY A 268 -4.10 18.35 10.12
C GLY A 268 -5.18 17.30 10.36
N ILE A 269 -4.93 16.02 10.02
CA ILE A 269 -5.83 14.93 10.41
C ILE A 269 -5.72 14.72 11.92
N LEU A 270 -6.87 14.58 12.59
CA LEU A 270 -6.92 14.39 14.03
C LEU A 270 -6.30 13.05 14.45
N PRO A 271 -5.53 12.98 15.55
CA PRO A 271 -4.91 11.73 16.02
C PRO A 271 -5.86 10.55 16.17
N GLU A 272 -7.06 10.79 16.70
CA GLU A 272 -8.12 9.78 16.89
C GLU A 272 -8.69 9.24 15.58
N ASN A 273 -8.49 9.95 14.47
CA ASN A 273 -8.93 9.55 13.14
C ASN A 273 -7.86 8.76 12.37
N VAL A 274 -6.64 8.62 12.91
CA VAL A 274 -5.54 7.87 12.27
C VAL A 274 -5.38 6.52 12.94
N SER A 275 -5.45 5.47 12.14
CA SER A 275 -5.17 4.09 12.55
C SER A 275 -4.07 3.50 11.68
N CYS A 276 -3.29 2.57 12.23
CA CYS A 276 -2.17 1.93 11.54
C CYS A 276 -2.18 0.44 11.87
N SER A 277 -2.00 -0.40 10.86
CA SER A 277 -1.83 -1.84 11.08
C SER A 277 -0.55 -2.09 11.88
N PRO A 278 -0.57 -2.97 12.89
CA PRO A 278 0.65 -3.37 13.61
C PRO A 278 1.49 -4.41 12.83
N ASN A 279 0.95 -4.95 11.74
CA ASN A 279 1.52 -6.08 11.03
C ASN A 279 2.70 -5.68 10.13
N SER A 280 3.64 -6.59 9.95
CA SER A 280 4.76 -6.48 9.03
C SER A 280 4.57 -7.44 7.86
N THR A 281 4.73 -6.93 6.63
CA THR A 281 4.73 -7.79 5.43
C THR A 281 5.86 -8.81 5.44
N ILE A 282 6.94 -8.56 6.20
CA ILE A 282 8.13 -9.41 6.30
C ILE A 282 7.94 -10.54 7.32
N LEU A 283 7.39 -10.24 8.50
CA LEU A 283 7.35 -11.19 9.61
C LEU A 283 6.02 -11.95 9.76
N ASP A 284 4.89 -11.32 9.44
CA ASP A 284 3.60 -11.89 9.79
C ASP A 284 3.32 -13.21 9.05
N CYS A 285 3.05 -14.26 9.83
CA CYS A 285 2.79 -15.61 9.35
C CYS A 285 1.40 -16.10 9.80
N TYR A 286 0.80 -17.00 9.02
CA TYR A 286 -0.39 -17.71 9.49
C TYR A 286 -0.02 -18.67 10.63
N GLU A 287 -0.78 -18.67 11.72
CA GLU A 287 -0.65 -19.66 12.78
C GLU A 287 -0.88 -21.07 12.21
N ARG A 288 0.04 -22.01 12.51
CA ARG A 288 -0.14 -23.43 12.19
C ARG A 288 -1.20 -24.03 13.10
N PRO A 289 -2.19 -24.76 12.57
CA PRO A 289 -2.94 -25.71 13.38
C PRO A 289 -2.02 -26.89 13.74
N GLY A 290 -1.79 -27.14 15.04
CA GLY A 290 -1.36 -28.43 15.61
C GLY A 290 -0.05 -29.08 15.11
N THR A 291 0.97 -29.14 15.99
CA THR A 291 2.03 -30.17 16.08
C THR A 291 2.73 -30.65 14.80
N GLY A 292 3.96 -30.18 14.59
CA GLY A 292 4.93 -30.80 13.68
C GLY A 292 6.14 -29.90 13.42
N GLN A 293 7.28 -30.19 14.06
CA GLN A 293 8.58 -29.64 13.66
C GLN A 293 8.86 -30.11 12.23
N GLY A 294 8.75 -29.22 11.24
CA GLY A 294 9.06 -29.56 9.83
C GLY A 294 8.25 -28.86 8.74
N GLY A 295 7.14 -28.16 9.06
CA GLY A 295 6.36 -27.47 8.03
C GLY A 295 7.09 -26.25 7.42
N THR A 296 6.74 -25.87 6.19
CA THR A 296 7.13 -24.58 5.58
C THR A 296 6.36 -23.45 6.25
N VAL A 297 7.00 -22.30 6.50
CA VAL A 297 6.34 -21.11 7.06
C VAL A 297 5.51 -20.42 5.98
N GLU A 298 4.21 -20.20 6.23
CA GLU A 298 3.31 -19.48 5.32
C GLU A 298 3.09 -18.05 5.81
N TYR A 299 3.53 -17.07 5.01
CA TYR A 299 3.43 -15.65 5.34
C TYR A 299 2.06 -15.07 4.97
N LYS A 300 1.54 -14.15 5.81
CA LYS A 300 0.23 -13.50 5.60
C LYS A 300 0.21 -12.51 4.43
N TYR A 301 1.36 -11.98 4.03
CA TYR A 301 1.48 -10.90 3.06
C TYR A 301 2.63 -11.16 2.09
N HIS A 302 2.52 -10.61 0.87
CA HIS A 302 3.62 -10.57 -0.08
C HIS A 302 4.68 -9.58 0.41
N SER A 303 5.95 -9.92 0.25
CA SER A 303 7.06 -9.04 0.62
C SER A 303 8.16 -9.08 -0.43
N TYR A 304 8.47 -7.92 -1.00
CA TYR A 304 9.57 -7.79 -1.95
C TYR A 304 10.90 -8.19 -1.30
N ARG A 305 11.19 -7.66 -0.10
CA ARG A 305 12.45 -7.92 0.61
C ARG A 305 12.66 -9.39 0.91
N ARG A 306 11.62 -10.10 1.33
CA ARG A 306 11.71 -11.53 1.66
C ARG A 306 11.76 -12.42 0.42
N GLU A 307 11.02 -12.08 -0.63
CA GLU A 307 10.71 -13.03 -1.71
C GLU A 307 11.38 -12.72 -3.04
N LYS A 308 12.20 -11.66 -3.12
CA LYS A 308 12.94 -11.33 -4.35
C LYS A 308 13.76 -12.53 -4.85
N PRO A 309 13.80 -12.76 -6.18
CA PRO A 309 13.18 -11.95 -7.22
C PRO A 309 11.67 -12.21 -7.42
N ASN A 310 11.13 -13.34 -6.92
CA ASN A 310 9.81 -13.88 -7.27
C ASN A 310 8.69 -13.52 -6.25
N HIS A 311 8.62 -12.25 -5.86
CA HIS A 311 7.59 -11.73 -4.97
C HIS A 311 6.25 -11.56 -5.68
N GLY A 312 5.14 -11.67 -4.95
CA GLY A 312 3.82 -11.23 -5.43
C GLY A 312 3.53 -9.77 -5.07
N LEU A 313 2.34 -9.29 -5.44
CA LEU A 313 1.82 -7.98 -5.03
C LEU A 313 0.45 -8.15 -4.39
N GLY A 314 0.26 -7.54 -3.21
CA GLY A 314 -1.07 -7.34 -2.64
C GLY A 314 -1.80 -6.20 -3.36
N MET A 315 -3.12 -6.17 -3.19
CA MET A 315 -4.02 -5.14 -3.69
C MET A 315 -4.75 -4.49 -2.52
N SER A 316 -4.90 -3.17 -2.57
CA SER A 316 -5.69 -2.35 -1.67
C SER A 316 -6.72 -1.62 -2.50
N ILE A 317 -7.99 -1.60 -2.09
CA ILE A 317 -9.05 -0.91 -2.82
C ILE A 317 -9.97 -0.10 -1.91
N ILE A 318 -10.50 1.00 -2.43
CA ILE A 318 -11.56 1.78 -1.78
C ILE A 318 -12.53 2.32 -2.81
N PHE A 319 -13.82 2.27 -2.51
CA PHE A 319 -14.87 2.84 -3.35
C PHE A 319 -16.08 3.32 -2.55
N ILE A 320 -16.80 4.27 -3.12
CA ILE A 320 -18.11 4.70 -2.64
C ILE A 320 -19.14 3.75 -3.22
N LYS A 321 -19.92 3.11 -2.35
CA LYS A 321 -20.98 2.16 -2.74
C LYS A 321 -22.08 2.83 -3.55
#